data_AF-A0A373A538-F1
#
_entry.id   AF-A0A373A538-F1
#
_cell.length_a   1.000
_cell.length_b   1.000
_cell.length_c   1.000
_cell.angle_alpha   90.00
_cell.angle_beta   90.00
_cell.angle_gamma   90.00
#
_symmetry.space_group_name_H-M   'P 1'
#
loop_
_entity.id
_entity.type
_entity.pdbx_description
1 polymer ?
#
loop_
_entity_poly.entity_id
_entity_poly.type
_entity_poly.pdbx_seq_one_letter_code
_entity_poly.pdbx_strand_id
1 'polypeptide(L)' 'MVAPESDPADRLEVAILPNGATALRHSATGKVLFFTAAEWTAFVRGCQDGEFEQDIDTAECQAILVKAGRP' A
#
# COMPACT_ATOMS: atom_id res chain seq x y z
N MET A 1 -7.83 -0.02 12.73
CA MET A 1 -6.48 -0.03 13.30
C MET A 1 -5.67 1.01 12.55
N VAL A 2 -5.16 2.04 13.22
CA VAL A 2 -4.29 3.06 12.61
C VAL A 2 -2.89 2.81 13.15
N ALA A 3 -1.90 2.72 12.27
CA ALA A 3 -0.51 2.69 12.71
C ALA A 3 -0.20 4.07 13.33
N PRO A 4 0.16 4.15 14.62
CA PRO A 4 0.26 5.42 15.36
C PRO A 4 1.27 6.41 14.76
N GLU A 5 2.23 5.92 13.98
CA GLU A 5 3.29 6.71 13.34
C GLU A 5 3.01 7.08 11.86
N SER A 6 1.84 6.71 11.31
CA SER A 6 1.55 6.95 9.88
C SER A 6 1.16 8.39 9.61
N ASP A 7 1.77 9.00 8.59
CA ASP A 7 1.39 10.33 8.10
C ASP A 7 -0.10 10.31 7.72
N PRO A 8 -0.93 11.21 8.30
CA PRO A 8 -2.31 11.40 7.89
C PRO A 8 -2.56 11.48 6.39
N ALA A 9 -1.63 12.05 5.64
CA ALA A 9 -1.71 12.17 4.19
C ALA A 9 -1.72 10.82 3.48
N ASP A 10 -1.05 9.80 4.03
CA ASP A 10 -0.83 8.50 3.37
C ASP A 10 -1.78 7.39 3.87
N ARG A 11 -2.76 7.73 4.71
CA ARG A 11 -3.65 6.73 5.30
C ARG A 11 -4.70 6.20 4.33
N LEU A 12 -4.85 4.88 4.32
CA LEU A 12 -5.97 4.19 3.69
C LEU A 12 -6.98 3.73 4.75
N GLU A 13 -8.25 3.92 4.46
CA GLU A 13 -9.36 3.27 5.15
C GLU A 13 -9.76 2.00 4.37
N VAL A 14 -10.01 0.91 5.09
CA VAL A 14 -10.34 -0.40 4.50
C VAL A 14 -11.75 -0.80 4.89
N ALA A 15 -12.57 -1.16 3.90
CA ALA A 15 -13.91 -1.68 4.13
C ALA A 15 -14.07 -3.05 3.45
N ILE A 16 -14.48 -4.05 4.23
CA ILE A 16 -14.94 -5.36 3.73
C ILE A 16 -16.45 -5.27 3.54
N LEU A 17 -16.92 -5.54 2.33
CA LEU A 17 -18.32 -5.42 1.95
C LEU A 17 -19.08 -6.74 2.18
N PRO A 18 -20.42 -6.71 2.30
CA PRO A 18 -21.20 -7.92 2.56
C PRO A 18 -21.05 -9.03 1.52
N ASN A 19 -20.65 -8.70 0.29
CA ASN A 19 -20.38 -9.66 -0.79
C ASN A 19 -18.93 -10.17 -0.82
N GLY A 20 -18.12 -9.83 0.19
CA GLY A 20 -16.70 -10.20 0.28
C GLY A 20 -15.76 -9.34 -0.57
N ALA A 21 -16.27 -8.34 -1.30
CA ALA A 21 -15.43 -7.35 -1.96
C ALA A 21 -14.74 -6.43 -0.94
N THR A 22 -13.64 -5.80 -1.37
CA THR A 22 -12.84 -4.90 -0.52
C THR A 22 -12.69 -3.54 -1.20
N ALA A 23 -12.98 -2.47 -0.46
CA ALA A 23 -12.72 -1.10 -0.90
C ALA A 23 -11.63 -0.46 -0.04
N LEU A 24 -10.66 0.16 -0.70
CA LEU A 24 -9.60 0.97 -0.08
C LEU A 24 -9.85 2.43 -0.43
N ARG A 25 -10.02 3.29 0.57
CA ARG A 25 -10.22 4.73 0.36
C ARG A 25 -9.03 5.51 0.89
N HIS A 26 -8.46 6.35 0.05
CA HIS A 26 -7.43 7.29 0.48
C HIS A 26 -8.06 8.39 1.34
N SER A 27 -7.61 8.50 2.59
CA SER A 27 -8.23 9.37 3.59
C SER A 27 -8.23 10.84 3.15
N ALA A 28 -7.09 11.31 2.63
CA ALA A 28 -6.92 12.73 2.26
C ALA A 28 -7.51 13.12 0.90
N THR A 29 -7.65 12.19 -0.05
CA THR A 29 -8.05 12.51 -1.44
C THR A 29 -9.43 11.95 -1.80
N GLY A 30 -9.97 11.04 -0.98
CA GLY A 30 -11.24 10.37 -1.25
C GLY A 30 -11.19 9.37 -2.41
N LYS A 31 -10.04 9.18 -3.07
CA LYS A 31 -9.90 8.19 -4.15
C LYS A 31 -10.14 6.78 -3.61
N VAL A 32 -10.82 5.95 -4.40
CA VAL A 32 -11.18 4.58 -4.03
C VAL A 32 -10.58 3.59 -5.01
N LEU A 33 -9.98 2.53 -4.49
CA LEU A 33 -9.69 1.29 -5.20
C LEU A 33 -10.66 0.22 -4.73
N PHE A 34 -11.19 -0.56 -5.67
CA PHE A 34 -12.19 -1.59 -5.40
C PHE A 34 -11.71 -2.93 -5.94
N PHE A 35 -11.78 -3.96 -5.11
CA PHE A 35 -11.46 -5.33 -5.45
C PHE A 35 -12.71 -6.20 -5.28
N THR A 36 -13.00 -7.04 -6.27
CA THR A 36 -13.90 -8.17 -6.07
C THR A 36 -13.34 -9.13 -5.00
N ALA A 37 -14.19 -10.00 -4.47
CA ALA A 37 -13.75 -11.01 -3.50
C ALA A 37 -12.62 -11.91 -4.05
N ALA A 38 -12.70 -12.26 -5.34
CA ALA A 38 -11.70 -13.08 -6.02
C ALA A 38 -10.37 -12.32 -6.17
N GLU A 39 -10.41 -11.06 -6.63
CA GLU A 39 -9.20 -10.23 -6.77
C GLU A 39 -8.55 -9.96 -5.42
N TRP A 40 -9.32 -9.69 -4.36
CA TRP A 40 -8.76 -9.48 -3.03
C TRP A 40 -8.05 -10.73 -2.51
N THR A 41 -8.64 -11.91 -2.73
CA THR A 41 -8.01 -13.20 -2.37
C THR A 41 -6.71 -13.43 -3.14
N ALA A 42 -6.70 -13.13 -4.44
CA ALA A 42 -5.50 -13.25 -5.26
C ALA A 42 -4.41 -12.27 -4.82
N PHE A 43 -4.78 -11.01 -4.56
CA PHE A 43 -3.88 -9.97 -4.06
C PHE A 43 -3.20 -10.38 -2.76
N VAL A 44 -3.98 -10.82 -1.75
CA VAL A 44 -3.43 -11.24 -0.45
C VAL A 44 -2.50 -12.44 -0.60
N ARG A 45 -2.81 -13.40 -1.49
CA ARG A 45 -1.92 -14.53 -1.77
C ARG A 45 -0.59 -14.07 -2.37
N GLY A 46 -0.63 -13.20 -3.39
CA GLY A 46 0.59 -12.64 -3.96
C GLY A 46 1.44 -11.91 -2.91
N CYS A 47 0.83 -11.15 -2.00
CA CYS A 47 1.56 -10.54 -0.88
C CYS A 47 2.17 -11.56 0.08
N GLN A 48 1.52 -12.69 0.33
CA GLN A 48 2.06 -13.76 1.18
C GLN A 48 3.18 -14.54 0.50
N ASP A 49 3.11 -14.66 -0.83
CA ASP A 49 4.08 -15.37 -1.66
C ASP A 49 5.32 -14.51 -1.99
N GLY A 50 5.34 -13.25 -1.57
CA GLY A 50 6.49 -12.38 -1.75
C GLY A 50 6.49 -11.61 -3.08
N GLU A 51 5.37 -11.53 -3.79
CA GLU A 51 5.31 -10.97 -5.15
C GLU A 51 5.45 -9.45 -5.21
N PHE A 52 5.28 -8.74 -4.08
CA PHE A 52 5.23 -7.27 -4.03
C PHE A 52 6.38 -6.65 -3.23
N GLU A 53 7.29 -7.48 -2.74
CA GLU A 53 8.50 -7.09 -2.07
C GLU A 53 9.37 -6.34 -3.06
N GLN A 54 9.72 -5.12 -2.71
CA GLN A 54 10.63 -4.35 -3.54
C GLN A 54 12.04 -4.89 -3.31
N ASP A 55 12.66 -5.39 -4.38
CA ASP A 55 14.11 -5.61 -4.45
C ASP A 55 14.81 -4.25 -4.44
N ILE A 56 14.77 -3.57 -3.29
CA ILE A 56 15.53 -2.37 -3.08
C ILE A 56 16.96 -2.80 -2.83
N ASP A 57 17.80 -2.76 -3.87
CA ASP A 57 19.24 -2.67 -3.66
C ASP A 57 19.51 -1.38 -2.89
N THR A 58 19.70 -1.54 -1.59
CA THR A 58 19.80 -0.43 -0.65
C THR A 58 21.03 0.43 -0.95
N ALA A 59 22.02 -0.11 -1.68
CA ALA A 59 23.18 0.63 -2.17
C ALA A 59 22.82 1.63 -3.28
N GLU A 60 21.92 1.28 -4.21
CA GLU A 60 21.47 2.20 -5.27
C GLU A 60 20.47 3.23 -4.74
N CYS A 61 19.55 2.84 -3.86
CA CYS A 61 18.60 3.80 -3.26
C CYS A 61 19.30 4.86 -2.40
N GLN A 62 20.36 4.52 -1.66
CA GLN A 62 21.16 5.52 -0.94
C GLN A 62 21.93 6.43 -1.91
N ALA A 63 22.47 5.91 -3.01
CA ALA A 63 23.18 6.72 -4.00
C ALA A 63 22.26 7.74 -4.70
N ILE A 64 20.99 7.39 -4.95
CA ILE A 64 19.99 8.31 -5.52
C ILE A 64 19.63 9.40 -4.50
N LEU A 65 19.41 9.06 -3.23
CA LEU A 65 19.05 10.03 -2.19
C LEU A 65 20.21 11.00 -1.89
N VAL A 66 21.45 10.53 -1.88
CA VAL A 66 22.64 11.38 -1.66
C VAL A 66 22.90 12.32 -2.85
N LYS A 67 22.67 11.87 -4.09
CA LYS A 67 22.82 12.74 -5.29
C LYS A 67 21.68 13.76 -5.46
N ALA A 68 20.48 13.45 -4.95
CA ALA A 68 19.33 14.32 -5.09
C ALA A 68 19.34 15.55 -4.15
N GLY A 69 20.32 15.67 -3.24
CA GLY A 69 20.56 16.89 -2.48
C GLY A 69 19.34 17.40 -1.69
N ARG A 70 18.46 16.51 -1.22
CA ARG A 70 17.57 16.87 -0.11
C ARG A 70 18.39 16.80 1.18
N PRO A 71 18.30 17.81 2.07
CA PRO A 71 18.87 17.71 3.39
C PRO A 71 18.29 16.51 4.15
#